data_AF-A0A381IMZ5-F1
#
_entry.id   AF-A0A381IMZ5-F1
#
_cell.length_a   1.000
_cell.length_b   1.000
_cell.length_c   1.000
_cell.angle_alpha   90.00
_cell.angle_beta   90.00
_cell.angle_gamma   90.00
#
_symmetry.space_group_name_H-M   'P 1'
#
loop_
_entity.id
_entity.type
_entity.pdbx_description
1 polymer ?
#
loop_
_entity_poly.entity_id
_entity_poly.type
_entity_poly.pdbx_seq_one_letter_code
_entity_poly.pdbx_strand_id
1 'polypeptide(L)'
;MTFSRRVQGHALGCLTALAMAGAVFAPIEAQAGKVLDNIKQKGNLTCGVGQAVPGFSAPAANGELAGIDVDYCKAMAAAILGDASKVTYRQTSYSERFVLLASGEIDVLAHDTTTTLNREGAQKARFTFPNYFDGYTFMVPKSLGIESPDQLADALSASCRAPPSR
;
A
#
# COMPACT_ATOMS: atom_id res chain seq x y z
N MET A 1 -38.78 24.94 -66.97
CA MET A 1 -39.38 24.92 -65.63
C MET A 1 -39.77 23.46 -65.33
N THR A 2 -39.35 22.71 -64.32
CA THR A 2 -38.49 22.91 -63.15
C THR A 2 -38.24 21.51 -62.53
N PHE A 3 -37.00 21.24 -62.08
CA PHE A 3 -36.55 20.36 -60.98
C PHE A 3 -37.03 18.89 -60.84
N SER A 4 -36.12 17.89 -60.81
CA SER A 4 -35.35 17.38 -59.63
C SER A 4 -36.18 16.42 -58.75
N ARG A 5 -35.75 15.24 -58.28
CA ARG A 5 -34.46 14.84 -57.68
C ARG A 5 -34.43 13.31 -57.53
N ARG A 6 -33.23 12.73 -57.73
CA ARG A 6 -32.79 11.42 -57.21
C ARG A 6 -32.93 11.38 -55.69
N VAL A 7 -33.46 10.30 -55.10
CA VAL A 7 -33.01 9.75 -53.80
C VAL A 7 -33.36 8.25 -53.73
N GLN A 8 -32.58 7.41 -54.40
CA GLN A 8 -32.44 5.99 -54.09
C GLN A 8 -31.03 5.82 -53.52
N GLY A 9 -30.89 5.40 -52.25
CA GLY A 9 -29.60 4.94 -51.72
C GLY A 9 -29.20 5.42 -50.33
N HIS A 10 -30.06 5.35 -49.31
CA HIS A 10 -29.64 5.67 -47.92
C HIS A 10 -30.16 4.68 -46.85
N ALA A 11 -30.70 3.51 -47.23
CA ALA A 11 -31.22 2.55 -46.25
C ALA A 11 -30.18 1.54 -45.71
N LEU A 12 -28.99 1.44 -46.32
CA LEU A 12 -28.00 0.41 -45.95
C LEU A 12 -26.89 0.91 -45.01
N GLY A 13 -26.88 2.20 -44.64
CA GLY A 13 -25.82 2.80 -43.82
C GLY A 13 -26.06 2.85 -42.31
N CYS A 14 -27.29 2.60 -41.84
CA CYS A 14 -27.63 2.74 -40.41
C CYS A 14 -27.42 1.46 -39.58
N LEU A 15 -27.30 0.28 -40.21
CA LEU A 15 -27.16 -0.99 -39.49
C LEU A 15 -25.72 -1.30 -39.07
N THR A 16 -24.72 -0.64 -39.66
CA THR A 16 -23.30 -0.82 -39.28
C THR A 16 -22.84 0.10 -38.14
N ALA A 17 -23.57 1.18 -37.84
CA ALA A 17 -23.20 2.12 -36.78
C ALA A 17 -23.55 1.61 -35.36
N LEU A 18 -24.46 0.66 -35.22
CA LEU A 18 -24.88 0.13 -33.91
C LEU A 18 -23.94 -0.96 -33.36
N ALA A 19 -23.10 -1.58 -34.20
CA ALA A 19 -22.14 -2.59 -33.78
C ALA A 19 -20.88 -2.00 -33.11
N MET A 20 -20.59 -0.70 -33.31
CA MET A 20 -19.42 -0.04 -32.72
C MET A 20 -19.65 0.54 -31.32
N ALA A 21 -20.91 0.60 -30.84
CA ALA A 21 -21.21 1.12 -29.50
C ALA A 21 -21.01 0.09 -28.37
N GLY A 22 -20.93 -1.21 -28.68
CA GLY A 22 -20.79 -2.28 -27.68
C GLY A 22 -19.34 -2.58 -27.26
N ALA A 23 -18.34 -2.13 -28.02
CA ALA A 23 -16.93 -2.49 -27.79
C ALA A 23 -16.23 -1.66 -26.69
N VAL A 24 -16.88 -0.61 -26.18
CA VAL A 24 -16.27 0.30 -25.18
C VAL A 24 -16.50 -0.17 -23.74
N PHE A 25 -17.31 -1.22 -23.54
CA PHE A 25 -17.59 -1.83 -22.23
C PHE A 25 -17.06 -3.26 -22.12
N ALA A 26 -15.94 -3.58 -22.80
CA ALA A 26 -15.21 -4.79 -22.44
C ALA A 26 -14.76 -4.63 -20.97
N PRO A 27 -15.15 -5.53 -20.04
CA PRO A 27 -14.61 -5.50 -18.70
C PRO A 27 -13.10 -5.64 -18.87
N ILE A 28 -12.37 -4.62 -18.41
CA ILE A 28 -10.93 -4.74 -18.23
C ILE A 28 -10.79 -5.84 -17.19
N GLU A 29 -10.40 -7.04 -17.60
CA GLU A 29 -10.01 -8.08 -16.66
C GLU A 29 -8.87 -7.50 -15.83
N ALA A 30 -9.22 -7.09 -14.62
CA ALA A 30 -8.24 -6.59 -13.68
C ALA A 30 -7.20 -7.70 -13.49
N GLN A 31 -5.94 -7.37 -13.78
CA GLN A 31 -4.77 -8.21 -13.49
C GLN A 31 -4.52 -8.30 -11.96
N ALA A 32 -5.56 -8.59 -11.18
CA ALA A 32 -5.42 -9.02 -9.79
C ALA A 32 -5.00 -10.51 -9.69
N GLY A 33 -4.68 -11.11 -10.85
CA GLY A 33 -4.93 -12.50 -11.26
C GLY A 33 -4.07 -13.62 -10.68
N LYS A 34 -3.60 -13.52 -9.43
CA LYS A 34 -3.17 -14.73 -8.68
C LYS A 34 -3.27 -14.52 -7.18
N VAL A 35 -2.81 -13.37 -6.68
CA VAL A 35 -2.87 -13.05 -5.24
C VAL A 35 -4.32 -12.89 -4.80
N LEU A 36 -5.14 -12.16 -5.55
CA LEU A 36 -6.56 -11.99 -5.23
C LEU A 36 -7.31 -13.32 -5.27
N ASP A 37 -7.04 -14.14 -6.28
CA ASP A 37 -7.67 -15.46 -6.42
C ASP A 37 -7.28 -16.37 -5.25
N ASN A 38 -6.01 -16.38 -4.85
CA ASN A 38 -5.53 -17.11 -3.68
C ASN A 38 -6.23 -16.64 -2.39
N ILE A 39 -6.36 -15.33 -2.18
CA ILE A 39 -7.05 -14.76 -1.01
C ILE A 39 -8.51 -15.20 -0.98
N LYS A 40 -9.22 -15.11 -2.12
CA LYS A 40 -10.62 -15.52 -2.23
C LYS A 40 -10.78 -17.02 -2.03
N GLN A 41 -9.89 -17.83 -2.62
CA GLN A 41 -9.91 -19.28 -2.50
C GLN A 41 -9.67 -19.75 -1.06
N LYS A 42 -8.71 -19.13 -0.35
CA LYS A 42 -8.44 -19.47 1.05
C LYS A 42 -9.40 -18.80 2.04
N GLY A 43 -10.17 -17.81 1.58
CA GLY A 43 -11.17 -17.10 2.38
C GLY A 43 -10.57 -16.26 3.52
N ASN A 44 -9.30 -15.86 3.41
CA ASN A 44 -8.57 -15.13 4.44
C ASN A 44 -7.46 -14.29 3.82
N LEU A 45 -7.19 -13.10 4.36
CA LEU A 45 -6.06 -12.25 3.98
C LEU A 45 -4.90 -12.47 4.96
N THR A 46 -3.74 -12.90 4.47
CA THR A 46 -2.50 -12.94 5.28
C THR A 46 -1.78 -11.61 5.14
N CYS A 47 -1.86 -10.77 6.16
CA CYS A 47 -1.27 -9.43 6.17
C CYS A 47 0.03 -9.41 6.99
N GLY A 48 1.13 -9.00 6.38
CA GLY A 48 2.40 -8.76 7.06
C GLY A 48 2.39 -7.41 7.76
N VAL A 49 2.56 -7.39 9.08
CA VAL A 49 2.59 -6.18 9.92
C VAL A 49 3.88 -6.09 10.72
N GLY A 50 4.14 -4.92 11.28
CA GLY A 50 5.33 -4.68 12.10
C GLY A 50 5.32 -5.39 13.45
N GLN A 51 6.51 -5.56 14.00
CA GLN A 51 6.72 -6.06 15.36
C GLN A 51 6.60 -4.90 16.35
N ALA A 52 5.44 -4.75 16.97
CA ALA A 52 5.21 -3.82 18.08
C ALA A 52 5.56 -2.35 17.77
N VAL A 53 5.16 -1.86 16.59
CA VAL A 53 5.37 -0.47 16.18
C VAL A 53 4.22 0.39 16.75
N PRO A 54 4.47 1.28 17.74
CA PRO A 54 3.41 2.05 18.38
C PRO A 54 2.61 2.91 17.39
N GLY A 55 1.28 2.83 17.44
CA GLY A 55 0.37 3.53 16.53
C GLY A 55 0.14 2.82 15.18
N PHE A 56 0.99 1.86 14.82
CA PHE A 56 0.92 1.13 13.55
C PHE A 56 0.44 -0.31 13.74
N SER A 57 1.20 -1.09 14.50
CA SER A 57 0.95 -2.52 14.72
C SER A 57 1.55 -2.92 16.06
N ALA A 58 0.88 -2.53 17.14
CA ALA A 58 1.27 -2.83 18.52
C ALA A 58 0.17 -3.56 19.28
N PRO A 59 0.51 -4.45 20.22
CA PRO A 59 -0.48 -5.03 21.12
C PRO A 59 -1.21 -3.94 21.91
N ALA A 60 -2.53 -3.98 21.90
CA ALA A 60 -3.39 -3.19 22.76
C ALA A 60 -3.49 -3.82 24.16
N ALA A 61 -4.20 -3.15 25.07
CA ALA A 61 -4.38 -3.63 26.45
C ALA A 61 -5.05 -5.01 26.56
N ASN A 62 -5.85 -5.39 25.56
CA ASN A 62 -6.49 -6.71 25.47
C ASN A 62 -5.58 -7.79 24.84
N GLY A 63 -4.34 -7.45 24.46
CA GLY A 63 -3.38 -8.35 23.82
C GLY A 63 -3.56 -8.50 22.30
N GLU A 64 -4.62 -7.94 21.71
CA GLU A 64 -4.82 -7.94 20.26
C GLU A 64 -3.96 -6.87 19.59
N LEU A 65 -3.56 -7.09 18.34
CA LEU A 65 -2.86 -6.06 17.57
C LEU A 65 -3.82 -4.93 17.21
N ALA A 66 -3.34 -3.70 17.36
CA ALA A 66 -4.05 -2.48 16.99
C ALA A 66 -3.11 -1.47 16.31
N GLY A 67 -3.70 -0.53 15.57
CA GLY A 67 -3.01 0.56 14.89
C GLY A 67 -3.36 0.63 13.40
N ILE A 68 -2.80 1.63 12.71
CA ILE A 68 -3.17 1.95 11.33
C ILE A 68 -2.90 0.80 10.35
N ASP A 69 -1.81 0.04 10.53
CA ASP A 69 -1.49 -1.10 9.66
C ASP A 69 -2.53 -2.21 9.82
N VAL A 70 -2.93 -2.49 11.06
CA VAL A 70 -3.96 -3.49 11.38
C VAL A 70 -5.30 -3.11 10.77
N ASP A 71 -5.72 -1.85 10.96
CA ASP A 71 -7.00 -1.38 10.45
C ASP A 71 -7.02 -1.31 8.92
N TYR A 72 -5.89 -1.01 8.29
CA TYR A 72 -5.72 -1.10 6.85
C TYR A 72 -5.91 -2.54 6.33
N CYS A 73 -5.32 -3.54 7.00
CA CYS A 73 -5.54 -4.95 6.66
C CYS A 73 -7.01 -5.38 6.83
N LYS A 74 -7.69 -4.95 7.91
CA LYS A 74 -9.12 -5.21 8.12
C LYS A 74 -9.97 -4.60 7.01
N ALA A 75 -9.67 -3.37 6.60
CA ALA A 75 -10.37 -2.70 5.51
C ALA A 75 -10.19 -3.45 4.19
N MET A 76 -8.98 -3.96 3.90
CA MET A 76 -8.72 -4.79 2.73
C MET A 76 -9.50 -6.11 2.77
N ALA A 77 -9.53 -6.81 3.92
CA ALA A 77 -10.31 -8.03 4.05
C ALA A 77 -11.82 -7.79 3.90
N ALA A 78 -12.34 -6.72 4.48
CA ALA A 78 -13.73 -6.32 4.27
C ALA A 78 -14.04 -6.07 2.79
N ALA A 79 -13.14 -5.38 2.07
CA ALA A 79 -13.31 -5.08 0.66
C ALA A 79 -13.21 -6.33 -0.25
N ILE A 80 -12.33 -7.27 0.07
CA ILE A 80 -12.06 -8.45 -0.77
C ILE A 80 -13.01 -9.62 -0.45
N LEU A 81 -13.25 -9.87 0.84
CA LEU A 81 -13.93 -11.05 1.37
C LEU A 81 -15.30 -10.73 1.97
N GLY A 82 -15.66 -9.46 2.11
CA GLY A 82 -16.91 -9.02 2.74
C GLY A 82 -16.91 -9.08 4.26
N ASP A 83 -15.77 -9.41 4.89
CA ASP A 83 -15.66 -9.59 6.33
C ASP A 83 -14.29 -9.12 6.84
N ALA A 84 -14.30 -8.10 7.70
CA ALA A 84 -13.11 -7.48 8.29
C ALA A 84 -12.35 -8.42 9.23
N SER A 85 -12.99 -9.48 9.73
CA SER A 85 -12.35 -10.45 10.63
C SER A 85 -11.55 -11.51 9.89
N LYS A 86 -11.61 -11.57 8.55
CA LYS A 86 -10.89 -12.55 7.71
C LYS A 86 -9.45 -12.12 7.44
N VAL A 87 -8.71 -11.84 8.50
CA VAL A 87 -7.30 -11.44 8.45
C VAL A 87 -6.48 -12.30 9.39
N THR A 88 -5.37 -12.84 8.89
CA THR A 88 -4.28 -13.37 9.71
C THR A 88 -3.11 -12.40 9.66
N TYR A 89 -2.63 -11.98 10.83
CA TYR A 89 -1.46 -11.11 10.92
C TYR A 89 -0.20 -11.94 11.04
N ARG A 90 0.78 -11.65 10.19
CA ARG A 90 2.15 -12.14 10.33
C ARG A 90 3.02 -10.97 10.77
N GLN A 91 3.55 -11.03 11.98
CA GLN A 91 4.56 -10.05 12.39
C GLN A 91 5.85 -10.28 11.62
N THR A 92 6.43 -9.22 11.09
CA THR A 92 7.61 -9.25 10.23
C THR A 92 8.65 -8.26 10.73
N SER A 93 9.93 -8.57 10.54
CA SER A 93 11.02 -7.62 10.73
C SER A 93 11.29 -6.83 9.46
N TYR A 94 11.95 -5.68 9.60
CA TYR A 94 12.35 -4.82 8.47
C TYR A 94 13.22 -5.54 7.42
N SER A 95 14.04 -6.50 7.83
CA SER A 95 14.97 -7.23 6.97
C SER A 95 14.29 -8.33 6.15
N GLU A 96 13.31 -9.03 6.72
CA GLU A 96 12.70 -10.21 6.08
C GLU A 96 11.41 -9.90 5.30
N ARG A 97 10.74 -8.76 5.59
CA ARG A 97 9.38 -8.47 5.09
C ARG A 97 9.21 -8.57 3.56
N PHE A 98 10.23 -8.19 2.78
CA PHE A 98 10.18 -8.30 1.32
C PHE A 98 10.41 -9.73 0.83
N VAL A 99 11.20 -10.53 1.55
CA VAL A 99 11.38 -11.96 1.27
C VAL A 99 10.06 -12.70 1.50
N LEU A 100 9.38 -12.39 2.62
CA LEU A 100 8.07 -12.97 2.94
C LEU A 100 6.99 -12.57 1.93
N LEU A 101 7.02 -11.32 1.44
CA LEU A 101 6.11 -10.87 0.39
C LEU A 101 6.40 -11.57 -0.93
N ALA A 102 7.68 -11.69 -1.31
CA ALA A 102 8.08 -12.33 -2.57
C ALA A 102 7.82 -13.85 -2.57
N SER A 103 7.93 -14.51 -1.42
CA SER A 103 7.62 -15.94 -1.29
C SER A 103 6.13 -16.24 -1.29
N GLY A 104 5.29 -15.21 -1.06
CA GLY A 104 3.85 -15.38 -0.87
C GLY A 104 3.47 -15.92 0.52
N GLU A 105 4.39 -15.90 1.49
CA GLU A 105 4.04 -16.19 2.90
C GLU A 105 3.08 -15.13 3.45
N ILE A 106 3.19 -13.90 2.97
CA ILE A 106 2.19 -12.83 3.17
C ILE A 106 1.64 -12.38 1.81
N ASP A 107 0.36 -12.02 1.76
CA ASP A 107 -0.28 -11.52 0.54
C ASP A 107 -0.01 -10.02 0.33
N VAL A 108 -0.01 -9.28 1.45
CA VAL A 108 0.20 -7.82 1.49
C VAL A 108 1.11 -7.49 2.65
N LEU A 109 1.96 -6.47 2.46
CA LEU A 109 2.80 -5.90 3.50
C LEU A 109 2.26 -4.53 3.93
N ALA A 110 1.73 -4.46 5.14
CA ALA A 110 1.32 -3.23 5.83
C ALA A 110 2.21 -3.06 7.07
N HIS A 111 3.43 -2.56 6.87
CA HIS A 111 4.43 -2.39 7.92
C HIS A 111 5.23 -1.13 7.63
N ASP A 112 4.69 0.06 7.96
CA ASP A 112 5.36 1.39 7.89
C ASP A 112 6.41 1.55 6.76
N THR A 113 6.09 1.05 5.56
CA THR A 113 7.08 0.88 4.49
C THR A 113 6.99 2.05 3.52
N THR A 114 7.97 2.95 3.56
CA THR A 114 8.11 4.04 2.58
C THR A 114 8.18 3.52 1.14
N THR A 115 7.39 4.09 0.25
CA THR A 115 7.48 3.83 -1.20
C THR A 115 8.76 4.46 -1.76
N THR A 116 9.62 3.67 -2.41
CA THR A 116 10.80 4.17 -3.12
C THR A 116 11.05 3.39 -4.41
N LEU A 117 11.65 4.03 -5.41
CA LEU A 117 12.02 3.39 -6.69
C LEU A 117 12.93 2.17 -6.49
N ASN A 118 13.86 2.26 -5.53
CA ASN A 118 14.75 1.13 -5.23
C ASN A 118 13.99 -0.09 -4.69
N ARG A 119 12.98 0.12 -3.83
CA ARG A 119 12.15 -0.98 -3.31
C ARG A 119 11.32 -1.62 -4.42
N GLU A 120 10.77 -0.83 -5.35
CA GLU A 120 10.03 -1.38 -6.49
C GLU A 120 10.89 -2.10 -7.52
N GLY A 121 12.08 -1.57 -7.79
CA GLY A 121 13.02 -2.14 -8.74
C GLY A 121 13.73 -3.37 -8.19
N ALA A 122 14.41 -3.23 -7.05
CA ALA A 122 15.28 -4.27 -6.50
C ALA A 122 14.51 -5.35 -5.73
N GLN A 123 13.53 -4.95 -4.89
CA GLN A 123 12.76 -5.89 -4.08
C GLN A 123 11.52 -6.41 -4.82
N LYS A 124 11.24 -5.89 -6.03
CA LYS A 124 10.06 -6.20 -6.84
C LYS A 124 8.73 -5.99 -6.09
N ALA A 125 8.75 -5.18 -5.03
CA ALA A 125 7.54 -4.77 -4.35
C ALA A 125 6.71 -3.89 -5.29
N ARG A 126 5.39 -3.94 -5.14
CA ARG A 126 4.48 -3.01 -5.82
C ARG A 126 3.74 -2.26 -4.73
N PHE A 127 3.86 -0.94 -4.75
CA PHE A 127 3.16 -0.09 -3.79
C PHE A 127 1.84 0.37 -4.40
N THR A 128 0.85 0.53 -3.54
CA THR A 128 -0.43 1.15 -3.89
C THR A 128 -0.38 2.64 -3.54
N PHE A 129 -1.53 3.29 -3.45
CA PHE A 129 -1.61 4.65 -2.95
C PHE A 129 -1.05 4.76 -1.52
N PRO A 130 -0.32 5.85 -1.21
CA PRO A 130 0.12 6.10 0.16
C PRO A 130 -1.06 6.16 1.13
N ASN A 131 -1.00 5.38 2.20
CA ASN A 131 -2.00 5.39 3.28
C ASN A 131 -1.56 6.25 4.49
N TYR A 132 -0.29 6.64 4.55
CA TYR A 132 0.29 7.49 5.58
C TYR A 132 1.47 8.28 5.01
N PHE A 133 1.61 9.55 5.43
CA PHE A 133 2.76 10.39 5.11
C PHE A 133 3.51 10.68 6.40
N ASP A 134 4.78 10.27 6.44
CA ASP A 134 5.68 10.51 7.56
C ASP A 134 6.78 11.52 7.20
N GLY A 135 7.58 11.85 8.21
CA GLY A 135 8.77 12.66 8.05
C GLY A 135 9.84 12.17 9.00
N TYR A 136 11.10 12.27 8.56
CA TYR A 136 12.24 12.02 9.43
C TYR A 136 12.45 13.23 10.34
N THR A 137 12.59 12.97 11.64
CA THR A 137 12.91 13.98 12.64
C THR A 137 13.84 13.38 13.69
N PHE A 138 14.34 14.22 14.57
CA PHE A 138 15.19 13.84 15.68
C PHE A 138 14.41 13.93 16.99
N MET A 139 14.55 12.93 17.84
CA MET A 139 14.06 12.96 19.21
C MET A 139 15.27 13.10 20.14
N VAL A 140 15.25 14.13 20.98
CA VAL A 140 16.33 14.45 21.91
C VAL A 140 15.79 14.63 23.32
N PRO A 141 16.57 14.30 24.37
CA PRO A 141 16.21 14.66 25.73
C PRO A 141 16.00 16.18 25.85
N LYS A 142 14.89 16.58 26.48
CA LYS A 142 14.56 18.00 26.70
C LYS A 142 15.67 18.76 27.42
N SER A 143 16.43 18.08 28.30
CA SER A 143 17.54 18.67 29.04
C SER A 143 18.69 19.18 28.18
N LEU A 144 18.77 18.76 26.90
CA LEU A 144 19.81 19.23 25.99
C LEU A 144 19.51 20.62 25.39
N GLY A 145 18.29 21.13 25.51
CA GLY A 145 17.92 22.46 24.99
C GLY A 145 18.09 22.62 23.48
N ILE A 146 18.09 21.51 22.73
CA ILE A 146 18.24 21.49 21.27
C ILE A 146 16.88 21.77 20.62
N GLU A 147 16.82 22.80 19.80
CA GLU A 147 15.61 23.27 19.12
C GLU A 147 15.72 23.21 17.58
N SER A 148 16.91 22.99 17.03
CA SER A 148 17.11 22.86 15.58
C SER A 148 18.09 21.74 15.20
N PRO A 149 18.02 21.21 13.97
CA PRO A 149 18.96 20.20 13.48
C PRO A 149 20.43 20.64 13.52
N ASP A 150 20.71 21.93 13.32
CA ASP A 150 22.09 22.45 13.33
C ASP A 150 22.76 22.27 14.70
N GLN A 151 21.99 22.46 15.77
CA GLN A 151 22.45 22.26 17.15
C GLN A 151 22.72 20.78 17.48
N LEU A 152 22.18 19.85 16.69
CA LEU A 152 22.38 18.41 16.87
C LEU A 152 23.84 18.02 16.57
N ALA A 153 24.43 18.61 15.52
CA ALA A 153 25.83 18.36 15.15
C ALA A 153 26.79 18.83 16.25
N ASP A 154 26.52 20.01 16.82
CA ASP A 154 27.30 20.56 17.92
C ASP A 154 27.20 19.68 19.17
N ALA A 155 25.99 19.24 19.53
CA ALA A 155 25.76 18.34 20.67
C ALA A 155 26.41 16.97 20.52
N LEU A 156 26.34 16.36 19.32
CA LEU A 156 26.99 15.08 19.02
C LEU A 156 28.53 15.21 19.08
N SER A 157 29.09 16.31 18.58
CA SER A 157 30.53 16.58 18.65
C SER A 157 31.02 16.77 20.10
N ALA A 158 30.17 17.29 20.98
CA ALA A 158 30.46 17.40 22.40
C ALA A 158 30.36 16.04 23.11
N SER A 159 29.40 15.18 22.73
CA SER A 159 29.21 13.85 23.33
C SER A 159 30.31 12.83 22.95
N CYS A 160 30.90 12.93 21.76
CA CYS A 160 32.06 12.10 21.37
C CYS A 160 33.38 12.58 22.01
N ARG A 161 33.38 13.77 22.62
CA ARG A 161 34.44 14.20 23.53
C ARG A 161 34.18 13.47 24.85
N ALA A 162 34.79 12.30 25.01
CA ALA A 162 34.70 11.52 26.24
C ALA A 162 34.90 12.44 27.45
N PRO A 163 34.05 12.38 28.50
CA PRO A 163 34.34 13.07 29.74
C PRO A 163 35.73 12.60 30.21
N PRO A 164 36.60 13.49 30.72
CA PRO A 164 37.88 13.06 31.24
C PRO A 164 37.62 11.99 32.29
N SER A 165 38.23 10.83 32.09
CA SER A 165 38.20 9.72 33.05
C SER A 165 38.53 10.28 34.44
N ARG A 166 37.56 10.19 35.35
CA ARG A 166 37.84 10.43 36.78
C ARG A 166 38.78 9.36 37.30
#